data_AF-A0A3Q7QNL7-F1
#
_entry.id   AF-A0A3Q7QNL7-F1
#
_cell.length_a   1.000
_cell.length_b   1.000
_cell.length_c   1.000
_cell.angle_alpha   90.00
_cell.angle_beta   90.00
_cell.angle_gamma   90.00
#
_symmetry.space_group_name_H-M   'P 1'
#
loop_
_entity.id
_entity.type
_entity.pdbx_description
1 polymer ?
#
loop_
_entity_poly.entity_id
_entity_poly.type
_entity_poly.pdbx_seq_one_letter_code
_entity_poly.pdbx_strand_id
1 'polypeptide(L)'
;MKGVTSASSILLVLGRSQEQPASASLPTVFLQYKFFEDRLNITCSANARPAPVISWKVSGSGIENSTEVLFHPNGTTSVTSVLQVKDPKRQVGKEVVCQVLHLGNVTSVTQTVDKGFWFSVPLLLSIVSLVILLVLISILLYWKRRRNQDRGYLYSKQPWKRDDVCLQSKGQACLLPRKKIRFFKFGVPVL
;
A
#
# COMPACT_ATOMS: atom_id res chain seq x y z
N MET A 1 -77.61 -39.88 -59.08
CA MET A 1 -77.39 -38.98 -57.93
C MET A 1 -76.71 -39.73 -56.80
N LYS A 2 -75.36 -39.81 -56.78
CA LYS A 2 -74.49 -40.19 -55.65
C LYS A 2 -73.11 -39.67 -56.07
N GLY A 3 -72.60 -38.53 -55.61
CA GLY A 3 -72.23 -38.18 -54.23
C GLY A 3 -70.71 -38.05 -54.24
N VAL A 4 -70.19 -36.88 -54.62
CA VAL A 4 -68.74 -36.59 -54.69
C VAL A 4 -68.27 -36.26 -53.28
N THR A 5 -67.48 -37.14 -52.67
CA THR A 5 -66.84 -36.92 -51.38
C THR A 5 -65.52 -36.17 -51.58
N SER A 6 -65.53 -34.87 -51.29
CA SER A 6 -64.33 -34.02 -51.22
C SER A 6 -63.65 -34.26 -49.87
N ALA A 7 -62.47 -34.89 -49.88
CA ALA A 7 -61.63 -35.05 -48.71
C ALA A 7 -60.70 -33.82 -48.58
N SER A 8 -61.12 -32.85 -47.78
CA SER A 8 -60.32 -31.67 -47.43
C SER A 8 -59.19 -32.07 -46.49
N SER A 9 -57.96 -32.07 -47.00
CA SER A 9 -56.75 -32.37 -46.21
C SER A 9 -56.29 -31.10 -45.51
N ILE A 10 -56.73 -30.91 -44.26
CA ILE A 10 -56.27 -29.81 -43.41
C ILE A 10 -54.90 -30.18 -42.85
N LEU A 11 -53.85 -29.52 -43.35
CA LEU A 11 -52.50 -29.63 -42.81
C LEU A 11 -52.51 -28.96 -41.42
N LEU A 12 -52.49 -29.75 -40.34
CA LEU A 12 -52.26 -29.25 -38.99
C LEU A 12 -50.80 -28.82 -38.88
N VAL A 13 -50.52 -27.59 -39.30
CA VAL A 13 -49.28 -26.89 -38.96
C VAL A 13 -49.33 -26.67 -37.44
N LEU A 14 -48.62 -27.51 -36.68
CA LEU A 14 -48.28 -27.23 -35.29
C LEU A 14 -47.44 -25.95 -35.30
N GLY A 15 -48.10 -24.81 -35.10
CA GLY A 15 -47.44 -23.53 -34.90
C GLY A 15 -46.54 -23.65 -33.69
N ARG A 16 -45.23 -23.82 -33.92
CA ARG A 16 -44.23 -23.47 -32.92
C ARG A 16 -44.40 -21.97 -32.69
N SER A 17 -45.02 -21.62 -31.56
CA SER A 17 -44.98 -20.26 -31.04
C SER A 17 -43.51 -19.87 -30.97
N GLN A 18 -43.06 -19.05 -31.91
CA GLN A 18 -41.71 -18.53 -31.89
C GLN A 18 -41.70 -17.50 -30.76
N GLU A 19 -41.28 -17.94 -29.58
CA GLU A 19 -40.98 -17.06 -28.46
C GLU A 19 -39.96 -16.04 -28.95
N GLN A 20 -40.40 -14.79 -29.10
CA GLN A 20 -39.54 -13.68 -29.52
C GLN A 20 -38.33 -13.63 -28.57
N PRO A 21 -37.08 -13.78 -29.05
CA PRO A 21 -35.93 -13.75 -28.17
C PRO A 21 -35.85 -12.40 -27.48
N ALA A 22 -35.89 -12.39 -26.14
CA ALA A 22 -35.68 -11.17 -25.38
C ALA A 22 -34.32 -10.56 -25.75
N SER A 23 -34.31 -9.25 -26.05
CA SER A 23 -33.13 -8.53 -26.53
C SER A 23 -31.91 -8.74 -25.63
N ALA A 24 -30.74 -8.89 -26.25
CA ALA A 24 -29.48 -9.03 -25.52
C ALA A 24 -29.17 -7.79 -24.68
N SER A 25 -28.64 -7.99 -23.47
CA SER A 25 -28.23 -6.91 -22.57
C SER A 25 -26.72 -6.96 -22.32
N LEU A 26 -26.07 -5.80 -22.29
CA LEU A 26 -24.65 -5.68 -21.96
C LEU A 26 -24.37 -6.21 -20.54
N PRO A 27 -23.22 -6.87 -20.28
CA PRO A 27 -22.88 -7.35 -18.96
C PRO A 27 -22.52 -6.19 -18.02
N THR A 28 -23.22 -6.10 -16.90
CA THR A 28 -22.82 -5.23 -15.79
C THR A 28 -21.94 -6.01 -14.83
N VAL A 29 -20.71 -5.57 -14.62
CA VAL A 29 -19.71 -6.29 -13.81
C VAL A 29 -19.42 -5.52 -12.51
N PHE A 30 -19.46 -6.24 -11.39
CA PHE A 30 -19.12 -5.74 -10.07
C PHE A 30 -17.97 -6.58 -9.50
N LEU A 31 -16.93 -5.92 -9.03
CA LEU A 31 -15.76 -6.56 -8.44
C LEU A 31 -15.54 -6.03 -7.03
N GLN A 32 -15.42 -6.94 -6.07
CA GLN A 32 -15.21 -6.63 -4.66
C GLN A 32 -14.11 -7.51 -4.10
N TYR A 33 -13.32 -6.98 -3.18
CA TYR A 33 -12.27 -7.73 -2.50
C TYR A 33 -12.31 -7.50 -1.00
N LYS A 34 -12.01 -8.54 -0.25
CA LYS A 34 -11.94 -8.50 1.22
C LYS A 34 -10.78 -9.35 1.70
N PHE A 35 -9.95 -8.77 2.55
CA PHE A 35 -8.93 -9.52 3.29
C PHE A 35 -9.52 -10.05 4.59
N PHE A 36 -9.21 -11.30 4.92
CA PHE A 36 -9.57 -11.94 6.18
C PHE A 36 -8.34 -12.61 6.77
N GLU A 37 -7.79 -12.05 7.85
CA GLU A 37 -6.51 -12.45 8.44
C GLU A 37 -5.40 -12.42 7.37
N ASP A 38 -5.07 -13.58 6.81
CA ASP A 38 -4.13 -13.70 5.70
C ASP A 38 -4.74 -14.16 4.37
N ARG A 39 -6.01 -14.53 4.37
CA ARG A 39 -6.76 -14.94 3.17
C ARG A 39 -7.29 -13.72 2.43
N LEU A 40 -7.48 -13.88 1.13
CA LEU A 40 -8.08 -12.90 0.25
C LEU A 40 -9.30 -13.53 -0.43
N ASN A 41 -10.46 -12.91 -0.22
CA ASN A 41 -11.71 -13.29 -0.87
C ASN A 41 -12.06 -12.22 -1.89
N ILE A 42 -12.17 -12.62 -3.15
CA ILE A 42 -12.47 -11.73 -4.27
C ILE A 42 -13.77 -12.21 -4.89
N THR A 43 -14.75 -11.33 -4.99
CA THR A 43 -16.05 -11.64 -5.56
C THR A 43 -16.23 -10.85 -6.84
N CYS A 44 -16.40 -11.54 -7.96
CA CYS A 44 -16.76 -10.95 -9.25
C CYS A 44 -18.19 -11.37 -9.59
N SER A 45 -19.06 -10.40 -9.85
CA SER A 45 -20.45 -10.63 -10.23
C SER A 45 -20.73 -9.98 -11.57
N ALA A 46 -21.33 -10.72 -12.51
CA ALA A 46 -21.66 -10.26 -13.84
C ALA A 46 -23.13 -10.57 -14.15
N ASN A 47 -23.92 -9.54 -14.46
CA ASN A 47 -25.32 -9.68 -14.84
C ASN A 47 -25.50 -9.35 -16.33
N ALA A 48 -25.96 -10.34 -17.11
CA ALA A 48 -26.18 -10.15 -18.54
C ALA A 48 -27.28 -11.08 -19.09
N ARG A 49 -27.67 -10.82 -20.34
CA ARG A 49 -28.53 -11.70 -21.12
C ARG A 49 -27.94 -11.86 -22.52
N PRO A 50 -27.60 -13.08 -22.98
CA PRO A 50 -27.65 -14.37 -22.27
C PRO A 50 -26.60 -14.46 -21.13
N ALA A 51 -26.60 -15.58 -20.40
CA ALA A 51 -25.72 -15.79 -19.25
C ALA A 51 -24.23 -15.61 -19.59
N PRO A 52 -23.49 -14.77 -18.85
CA PRO A 52 -22.05 -14.58 -19.06
C PRO A 52 -21.24 -15.71 -18.41
N VAL A 53 -19.99 -15.88 -18.83
CA VAL A 53 -19.05 -16.83 -18.22
C VAL A 53 -17.93 -16.06 -17.52
N ILE A 54 -17.69 -16.36 -16.24
CA ILE A 54 -16.63 -15.72 -15.46
C ILE A 54 -15.42 -16.66 -15.39
N SER A 55 -14.22 -16.09 -15.61
CA SER A 55 -12.94 -16.76 -15.45
C SER A 55 -11.94 -15.85 -14.75
N TRP A 56 -10.98 -16.45 -14.06
CA TRP A 56 -9.96 -15.72 -13.31
C TRP A 56 -8.60 -15.89 -13.97
N LYS A 57 -7.88 -14.79 -14.16
CA LYS A 57 -6.48 -14.82 -14.59
C LYS A 57 -5.60 -14.47 -13.39
N VAL A 58 -4.96 -15.50 -12.85
CA VAL A 58 -4.11 -15.45 -11.66
C VAL A 58 -2.88 -16.32 -11.88
N SER A 59 -1.73 -15.89 -11.35
CA SER A 59 -0.44 -16.57 -11.59
C SER A 59 -0.19 -17.76 -10.66
N GLY A 60 -0.95 -17.90 -9.57
CA GLY A 60 -0.75 -18.93 -8.54
C GLY A 60 -1.54 -20.22 -8.75
N SER A 61 -1.04 -21.33 -8.21
CA SER A 61 -1.72 -22.63 -8.14
C SER A 61 -2.34 -22.88 -6.76
N GLY A 62 -3.47 -23.60 -6.70
CA GLY A 62 -4.12 -23.98 -5.42
C GLY A 62 -5.20 -23.01 -4.95
N ILE A 63 -5.89 -22.38 -5.90
CA ILE A 63 -6.92 -21.38 -5.68
C ILE A 63 -8.28 -22.07 -5.78
N GLU A 64 -9.15 -21.82 -4.81
CA GLU A 64 -10.50 -22.36 -4.79
C GLU A 64 -11.47 -21.34 -5.40
N ASN A 65 -12.23 -21.78 -6.40
CA ASN A 65 -13.25 -20.96 -7.07
C ASN A 65 -14.64 -21.53 -6.83
N SER A 66 -15.51 -20.76 -6.18
CA SER A 66 -16.93 -21.07 -6.09
C SER A 66 -17.67 -20.22 -7.10
N THR A 67 -18.54 -20.80 -7.92
CA THR A 67 -19.34 -20.06 -8.91
C THR A 67 -20.81 -20.34 -8.72
N GLU A 68 -21.60 -19.29 -8.61
CA GLU A 68 -23.03 -19.31 -8.38
C GLU A 68 -23.75 -18.63 -9.55
N VAL A 69 -24.88 -19.18 -9.97
CA VAL A 69 -25.68 -18.67 -11.09
C VAL A 69 -27.09 -18.40 -10.60
N LEU A 70 -27.55 -17.16 -10.77
CA LEU A 70 -28.87 -16.69 -10.38
C LEU A 70 -29.68 -16.23 -11.58
N PHE A 71 -30.83 -16.85 -11.79
CA PHE A 71 -31.79 -16.48 -12.84
C PHE A 71 -32.77 -15.45 -12.29
N HIS A 72 -32.85 -14.29 -12.93
CA HIS A 72 -33.78 -13.23 -12.54
C HIS A 72 -35.13 -13.41 -13.26
N PRO A 73 -36.26 -13.01 -12.66
CA PRO A 73 -37.56 -13.01 -13.35
C PRO A 73 -37.59 -12.02 -14.53
N ASN A 74 -36.71 -11.01 -14.51
CA ASN A 74 -36.44 -10.13 -15.65
C ASN A 74 -35.76 -10.86 -16.82
N GLY A 75 -35.47 -12.16 -16.63
CA GLY A 75 -34.78 -13.15 -17.47
C GLY A 75 -33.31 -12.83 -17.79
N THR A 76 -32.71 -11.83 -17.14
CA THR A 76 -31.25 -11.74 -17.10
C THR A 76 -30.69 -12.83 -16.18
N THR A 77 -29.43 -13.22 -16.41
CA THR A 77 -28.74 -14.18 -15.55
C THR A 77 -27.54 -13.49 -14.92
N SER A 78 -27.44 -13.60 -13.60
CA SER A 78 -26.28 -13.10 -12.86
C SER A 78 -25.40 -14.28 -12.48
N VAL A 79 -24.13 -14.20 -12.85
CA VAL A 79 -23.11 -15.18 -12.46
C VAL A 79 -22.20 -14.50 -11.45
N THR A 80 -21.96 -15.15 -10.32
CA THR A 80 -21.09 -14.65 -9.26
C THR A 80 -20.02 -15.68 -8.99
N SER A 81 -18.75 -15.30 -9.13
CA SER A 81 -17.61 -16.15 -8.81
C SER A 81 -16.85 -15.58 -7.62
N VAL A 82 -16.53 -16.43 -6.66
CA VAL A 82 -15.75 -16.08 -5.48
C VAL A 82 -14.42 -16.83 -5.54
N LEU A 83 -13.33 -16.07 -5.57
CA LEU A 83 -11.97 -16.56 -5.54
C LEU A 83 -11.44 -16.49 -4.10
N GLN A 84 -11.11 -17.64 -3.52
CA GLN A 84 -10.50 -17.73 -2.20
C GLN A 84 -9.02 -18.05 -2.32
N VAL A 85 -8.18 -17.12 -1.85
CA VAL A 85 -6.72 -17.23 -1.94
C VAL A 85 -6.14 -17.28 -0.53
N LYS A 86 -5.45 -18.38 -0.22
CA LYS A 86 -4.86 -18.61 1.11
C LYS A 86 -3.66 -17.69 1.38
N ASP A 87 -2.78 -17.52 0.39
CA ASP A 87 -1.58 -16.68 0.48
C ASP A 87 -1.50 -15.64 -0.66
N PRO A 88 -2.18 -14.48 -0.55
CA PRO A 88 -2.22 -13.49 -1.62
C PRO A 88 -0.84 -12.94 -1.99
N LYS A 89 0.06 -12.79 -1.02
CA LYS A 89 1.43 -12.30 -1.25
C LYS A 89 2.24 -13.20 -2.19
N ARG A 90 2.03 -14.52 -2.12
CA ARG A 90 2.78 -15.50 -2.92
C ARG A 90 2.05 -15.91 -4.19
N GLN A 91 0.72 -15.93 -4.16
CA GLN A 91 -0.10 -16.53 -5.22
C GLN A 91 -0.75 -15.51 -6.17
N VAL A 92 -0.98 -14.27 -5.72
CA VAL A 92 -1.79 -13.29 -6.47
C VAL A 92 -0.98 -12.11 -7.01
N GLY A 93 0.29 -11.95 -6.63
CA GLY A 93 1.08 -10.81 -7.09
C GLY A 93 0.44 -9.48 -6.67
N LYS A 94 0.46 -8.48 -7.55
CA LYS A 94 -0.10 -7.13 -7.29
C LYS A 94 -1.53 -6.93 -7.79
N GLU A 95 -1.97 -7.74 -8.74
CA GLU A 95 -3.24 -7.56 -9.44
C GLU A 95 -3.97 -8.88 -9.70
N VAL A 96 -5.30 -8.81 -9.67
CA VAL A 96 -6.19 -9.91 -10.06
C VAL A 96 -7.08 -9.43 -11.20
N VAL A 97 -7.26 -10.28 -12.19
CA VAL A 97 -8.13 -9.99 -13.34
C VAL A 97 -9.31 -10.95 -13.35
N CYS A 98 -10.51 -10.39 -13.24
CA CYS A 98 -11.76 -11.08 -13.57
C CYS A 98 -12.05 -10.92 -15.05
N GLN A 99 -12.17 -12.01 -15.79
CA GLN A 99 -12.55 -12.03 -17.19
C GLN A 99 -13.99 -12.50 -17.33
N VAL A 100 -14.81 -11.68 -17.98
CA VAL A 100 -16.21 -11.96 -18.25
C VAL A 100 -16.39 -12.14 -19.75
N LEU A 101 -16.75 -13.35 -20.17
CA LEU A 101 -17.08 -13.68 -21.55
C LEU A 101 -18.60 -13.55 -21.74
N HIS A 102 -19.02 -12.73 -22.70
CA HIS A 102 -20.41 -12.55 -23.08
C HIS A 102 -20.54 -12.42 -24.59
N LEU A 103 -21.33 -13.31 -25.22
CA LEU A 103 -21.57 -13.31 -26.67
C LEU A 103 -20.29 -13.28 -27.53
N GLY A 104 -19.21 -13.92 -27.07
CA GLY A 104 -17.92 -13.95 -27.77
C GLY A 104 -17.01 -12.74 -27.50
N ASN A 105 -17.47 -11.75 -26.75
CA ASN A 105 -16.64 -10.63 -26.30
C ASN A 105 -16.14 -10.87 -24.87
N VAL A 106 -14.85 -10.63 -24.64
CA VAL A 106 -14.21 -10.78 -23.32
C VAL A 106 -13.96 -9.40 -22.72
N THR A 107 -14.56 -9.13 -21.57
CA THR A 107 -14.29 -7.94 -20.77
C THR A 107 -13.43 -8.30 -19.56
N SER A 108 -12.29 -7.64 -19.41
CA SER A 108 -11.37 -7.85 -18.29
C SER A 108 -11.47 -6.72 -17.29
N VAL A 109 -11.78 -7.04 -16.04
CA VAL A 109 -11.78 -6.10 -14.91
C VAL A 109 -10.60 -6.42 -14.01
N THR A 110 -9.69 -5.46 -13.89
CA THR A 110 -8.48 -5.59 -13.07
C THR A 110 -8.68 -4.91 -11.73
N GLN A 111 -8.28 -5.59 -10.64
CA GLN A 111 -8.22 -5.02 -9.31
C GLN A 111 -6.80 -5.16 -8.75
N THR A 112 -6.23 -4.05 -8.29
CA THR A 112 -4.97 -4.04 -7.55
C THR A 112 -5.22 -4.44 -6.11
N VAL A 113 -4.51 -5.46 -5.63
CA VAL A 113 -4.71 -6.06 -4.32
C VAL A 113 -3.53 -5.72 -3.41
N ASP A 114 -3.44 -4.45 -3.04
CA ASP A 114 -2.44 -3.99 -2.09
C ASP A 114 -2.94 -4.21 -0.66
N LYS A 115 -2.30 -5.13 0.07
CA LYS A 115 -2.28 -5.02 1.54
C LYS A 115 -1.42 -3.80 1.83
N GLY A 116 -2.04 -2.62 1.96
CA GLY A 116 -1.37 -1.40 2.41
C GLY A 116 -0.51 -1.73 3.64
N PHE A 117 0.61 -1.04 3.82
CA PHE A 117 1.45 -1.30 4.98
C PHE A 117 0.72 -0.76 6.22
N TRP A 118 -0.06 -1.62 6.90
CA TRP A 118 -0.66 -1.35 8.19
C TRP A 118 0.47 -1.40 9.22
N PHE A 119 1.38 -0.41 9.22
CA PHE A 119 2.26 -0.21 10.36
C PHE A 119 1.35 -0.13 11.57
N SER A 120 1.44 -1.12 12.47
CA SER A 120 0.60 -1.13 13.66
C SER A 120 0.82 0.21 14.35
N VAL A 121 -0.25 0.95 14.64
CA VAL A 121 -0.17 2.25 15.36
C VAL A 121 0.76 2.16 16.59
N PRO A 122 0.78 1.05 17.37
CA PRO A 122 1.76 0.85 18.43
C PRO A 122 3.24 0.92 17.99
N LEU A 123 3.58 0.42 16.80
CA LEU A 123 4.93 0.43 16.26
C LEU A 123 5.39 1.86 15.93
N LEU A 124 4.51 2.67 15.34
CA LEU A 124 4.79 4.08 15.05
C LEU A 124 4.97 4.89 16.34
N LEU A 125 4.10 4.68 17.33
CA LEU A 125 4.22 5.32 18.65
C LEU A 125 5.52 4.93 19.36
N SER A 126 5.94 3.66 19.26
CA SER A 126 7.21 3.18 19.80
C SER A 126 8.40 3.91 19.17
N ILE A 127 8.43 4.03 17.84
CA ILE A 127 9.49 4.74 17.11
C ILE A 127 9.53 6.22 17.50
N VAL A 128 8.36 6.89 17.52
CA VAL A 128 8.26 8.32 17.89
C VAL A 128 8.74 8.54 19.32
N SER A 129 8.36 7.67 20.26
CA SER A 129 8.81 7.75 21.65
C SER A 129 10.33 7.61 21.79
N LEU A 130 10.95 6.68 21.06
CA LEU A 130 12.40 6.50 21.05
C LEU A 130 13.14 7.74 20.52
N VAL A 131 12.63 8.37 19.46
CA VAL A 131 13.22 9.60 18.90
C VAL A 131 13.14 10.74 19.91
N ILE A 132 12.00 10.93 20.57
CA ILE A 132 11.83 11.96 21.61
C ILE A 132 12.84 11.74 22.74
N LEU A 133 13.02 10.48 23.19
CA LEU A 133 13.97 10.14 24.23
C LEU A 133 15.42 10.51 23.83
N LEU A 134 15.84 10.23 22.60
CA LEU A 134 17.17 10.56 22.11
C LEU A 134 17.41 12.09 22.04
N VAL A 135 16.39 12.85 21.67
CA VAL A 135 16.45 14.32 21.67
C VAL A 135 16.62 14.85 23.09
N LEU A 136 15.85 14.33 24.06
CA LEU A 136 15.98 14.71 25.47
C LEU A 136 17.37 14.38 26.02
N ILE A 137 17.91 13.20 25.72
CA ILE A 137 19.27 12.81 26.12
C ILE A 137 20.31 13.75 25.51
N SER A 138 20.19 14.07 24.22
CA SER A 138 21.10 14.98 23.51
C SER A 138 21.11 16.37 24.15
N ILE A 139 19.92 16.87 24.51
CA ILE A 139 19.75 18.11 25.27
C ILE A 139 20.47 17.97 26.62
N LEU A 140 20.14 16.97 27.43
CA LEU A 140 20.77 16.78 28.76
C LEU A 140 22.30 16.69 28.68
N LEU A 141 22.85 16.00 27.69
CA LEU A 141 24.29 15.90 27.46
C LEU A 141 24.90 17.25 27.04
N TYR A 142 24.20 18.01 26.20
CA TYR A 142 24.60 19.37 25.84
C TYR A 142 24.65 20.28 27.08
N TRP A 143 23.61 20.27 27.91
CA TRP A 143 23.55 21.03 29.16
C TRP A 143 24.59 20.56 30.18
N LYS A 144 24.84 19.25 30.28
CA LYS A 144 25.87 18.69 31.17
C LYS A 144 27.27 19.10 30.73
N ARG A 145 27.55 19.05 29.43
CA ARG A 145 28.83 19.52 28.86
C ARG A 145 29.02 21.01 29.10
N ARG A 146 27.97 21.83 28.87
CA ARG A 146 28.01 23.27 29.13
C ARG A 146 28.30 23.59 30.60
N ARG A 147 27.58 22.97 31.54
CA ARG A 147 27.85 23.12 32.99
C ARG A 147 29.28 22.74 33.37
N ASN A 148 29.85 21.69 32.76
CA ASN A 148 31.24 21.31 32.99
C ASN A 148 32.23 22.33 32.42
N GLN A 149 31.91 22.96 31.28
CA GLN A 149 32.71 24.06 30.74
C GLN A 149 32.61 25.34 31.59
N ASP A 150 31.44 25.66 32.11
CA ASP A 150 31.25 26.79 33.04
C ASP A 150 32.05 26.59 34.35
N ARG A 151 32.10 25.34 34.85
CA ARG A 151 32.98 24.96 35.97
C ARG A 151 34.47 25.07 35.61
N GLY A 152 34.87 24.68 34.41
CA GLY A 152 36.24 24.87 33.92
C GLY A 152 36.64 26.34 33.77
N TYR A 153 35.72 27.20 33.35
CA TYR A 153 35.95 28.64 33.23
C TYR A 153 36.11 29.32 34.59
N LEU A 154 35.34 28.91 35.60
CA LEU A 154 35.48 29.36 37.00
C LEU A 154 36.78 28.91 37.65
N TYR A 155 37.33 27.73 37.29
CA TYR A 155 38.67 27.31 37.73
C TYR A 155 39.77 28.14 37.05
N SER A 156 39.60 28.49 35.76
CA SER A 156 40.55 29.39 35.06
C SER A 156 40.48 30.86 35.51
N LYS A 157 39.43 31.24 36.25
CA LYS A 157 39.22 32.57 36.84
C LYS A 157 39.71 32.68 38.29
N GLN A 158 40.56 31.76 38.77
CA GLN A 158 41.31 32.05 39.99
C GLN A 158 42.33 33.16 39.71
N PRO A 159 42.34 34.26 40.48
CA PRO A 159 43.35 35.29 40.33
C PRO A 159 44.70 34.68 40.70
N TRP A 160 45.69 34.87 39.83
CA TRP A 160 47.10 34.58 40.10
C TRP A 160 47.47 35.10 41.50
N LYS A 161 47.58 34.20 42.48
CA LYS A 161 48.28 34.49 43.73
C LYS A 161 49.76 34.54 43.36
N ARG A 162 50.23 35.76 43.18
CA ARG A 162 51.60 36.13 42.82
C ARG A 162 52.49 35.88 44.03
N ASP A 163 52.92 34.64 44.22
CA ASP A 163 54.04 34.31 45.10
C ASP A 163 55.34 34.49 44.31
N ASP A 164 55.69 35.76 44.02
CA ASP A 164 57.03 36.11 43.54
C ASP A 164 57.96 36.26 44.76
N VAL A 165 58.35 35.14 45.36
CA VAL A 165 59.60 35.08 46.14
C VAL A 165 60.73 34.90 45.13
N CYS A 166 61.23 36.03 44.60
CA CYS A 166 62.58 36.09 44.06
C CYS A 166 63.49 36.65 45.15
N LEU A 167 63.95 35.80 46.06
CA LEU A 167 65.15 36.06 46.83
C LEU A 167 66.29 35.20 46.29
N GLN A 168 67.40 35.88 46.00
CA GLN A 168 68.73 35.34 45.74
C GLN A 168 68.94 34.54 44.43
N SER A 169 69.44 35.21 43.39
CA SER A 169 70.87 35.14 43.06
C SER A 169 71.18 35.93 41.78
N LYS A 170 72.16 36.83 41.90
CA LYS A 170 72.99 37.50 40.88
C LYS A 170 72.59 37.35 39.40
N GLY A 171 72.10 38.46 38.83
CA GLY A 171 72.44 38.94 37.49
C GLY A 171 72.06 38.10 36.27
N GLN A 172 70.81 38.25 35.78
CA GLN A 172 70.53 38.15 34.33
C GLN A 172 69.16 38.78 34.01
N ALA A 173 69.07 39.57 32.94
CA ALA A 173 67.87 40.24 32.50
C ALA A 173 66.80 39.25 31.99
N CYS A 174 65.57 39.33 32.51
CA CYS A 174 64.42 38.59 31.98
C CYS A 174 63.80 39.34 30.80
N LEU A 175 64.00 38.81 29.59
CA LEU A 175 63.33 39.26 28.37
C LEU A 175 61.86 38.78 28.35
N LEU A 176 60.94 39.74 28.20
CA LEU A 176 59.51 39.52 27.93
C LEU A 176 59.28 38.79 26.59
N PRO A 177 58.46 37.72 26.50
CA PRO A 177 57.98 37.23 25.20
C PRO A 177 56.79 38.09 24.72
N ARG A 178 57.01 38.78 23.59
CA ARG A 178 55.96 39.46 22.79
C ARG A 178 54.83 38.48 22.42
N LYS A 179 53.59 38.81 22.79
CA LYS A 179 52.36 38.20 22.21
C LYS A 179 52.31 38.49 20.71
N LYS A 180 52.26 37.44 19.87
CA LYS A 180 51.93 37.54 18.44
C LYS A 180 50.51 37.02 18.22
N ILE A 181 49.57 37.93 18.01
CA ILE A 181 48.19 37.64 17.59
C ILE A 181 48.25 37.24 16.12
N ARG A 182 47.79 36.03 15.77
CA ARG A 182 47.63 35.59 14.38
C ARG A 182 46.12 35.60 14.05
N PHE A 183 45.73 36.49 13.15
CA PHE A 183 44.38 36.58 12.58
C PHE A 183 44.09 35.34 11.72
N PHE A 184 42.93 34.70 11.93
CA PHE A 184 42.38 33.71 11.01
C PHE A 184 41.61 34.43 9.90
N LYS A 185 42.05 34.24 8.65
CA LYS A 185 41.39 34.75 7.44
C LYS A 185 40.46 33.65 6.90
N PHE A 186 39.17 33.95 6.76
CA PHE A 186 38.20 33.14 6.01
C PHE A 186 38.56 33.16 4.52
N GLY A 187 38.53 32.00 3.87
CA GLY A 187 38.70 31.86 2.43
C GLY A 187 38.04 30.59 1.93
N VAL A 188 36.88 30.74 1.29
CA VAL A 188 36.21 29.73 0.46
C VAL A 188 36.87 29.76 -0.92
N PRO A 189 37.13 28.62 -1.57
CA PRO A 189 37.21 28.59 -3.02
C PRO A 189 36.01 27.84 -3.62
N VAL A 190 35.41 28.53 -4.59
CA VAL A 190 34.54 28.03 -5.63
C VAL A 190 35.38 27.22 -6.62
N LEU A 191 34.98 25.99 -6.91
CA LEU A 191 34.85 25.45 -8.28
C LEU A 191 34.02 24.15 -8.23
#